data_AF-A0A958YJC8-F1
#
_entry.id   AF-A0A958YJC8-F1
#
_cell.length_a   1.000
_cell.length_b   1.000
_cell.length_c   1.000
_cell.angle_alpha   90.00
_cell.angle_beta   90.00
_cell.angle_gamma   90.00
#
_symmetry.space_group_name_H-M   'P 1'
#
loop_
_entity.id
_entity.type
_entity.pdbx_description
1 polymer ?
#
loop_
_entity_poly.entity_id
_entity_poly.type
_entity_poly.pdbx_seq_one_letter_code
_entity_poly.pdbx_strand_id
1 'polypeptide(L)'
;LGGFVPRGAASVCDKRYGDCKDMANLLYVMLNHVGIEAHRTWIGTRDRPYSYVDVPTPMVDNHMITTAIIDGKTIFMDATDSNVPFGMPSAFIQTKEALVGIDKDNYKLIKVPVQPADKNVTNITSTITLDGNVMNVKEQRELSGYEKVDFMIDYTYKKDTKTDEEFLNNTLELGNNKTNYTNFTKTHFDNQSTPLMLNYDLTIDSYAKTIGTKKYINLDIDRVLSKSKIDIDTKKYDKKIDHTYSKNYITTFEIPKGYKATYIPDDVSFDNPNYGFKITYTQKDNTIIQHKDIYVNTLRVKKDDFESWNDFIKNITKAYKKSIILEQN
;
A
#
# COMPACT_ATOMS: atom_id res chain seq x y z
N LEU A 1 -5.35 -34.15 -14.57
CA LEU A 1 -5.48 -32.75 -15.09
C LEU A 1 -5.78 -31.73 -13.98
N GLY A 2 -5.43 -32.00 -12.72
CA GLY A 2 -5.75 -31.12 -11.57
C GLY A 2 -5.11 -29.73 -11.60
N GLY A 3 -4.18 -29.46 -12.53
CA GLY A 3 -3.68 -28.10 -12.77
C GLY A 3 -4.63 -27.20 -13.55
N PHE A 4 -5.56 -27.77 -14.35
CA PHE A 4 -6.40 -27.02 -15.30
C PHE A 4 -7.90 -27.23 -15.10
N VAL A 5 -8.31 -28.38 -14.56
CA VAL A 5 -9.73 -28.70 -14.39
C VAL A 5 -10.13 -28.43 -12.94
N PRO A 6 -11.06 -27.50 -12.68
CA PRO A 6 -11.55 -27.24 -11.33
C PRO A 6 -12.43 -28.39 -10.84
N ARG A 7 -12.53 -28.53 -9.51
CA ARG A 7 -13.54 -29.36 -8.85
C ARG A 7 -14.93 -28.76 -9.07
N GLY A 8 -15.95 -29.61 -8.94
CA GLY A 8 -17.35 -29.19 -9.06
C GLY A 8 -17.71 -28.15 -7.98
N ALA A 9 -18.37 -27.06 -8.40
CA ALA A 9 -18.74 -25.94 -7.53
C ALA A 9 -19.48 -26.38 -6.26
N ALA A 10 -20.44 -27.30 -6.37
CA ALA A 10 -21.17 -27.85 -5.22
C ALA A 10 -20.23 -28.48 -4.18
N SER A 11 -19.22 -29.24 -4.61
CA SER A 11 -18.24 -29.84 -3.68
C SER A 11 -17.32 -28.81 -3.04
N VAL A 12 -16.96 -27.74 -3.75
CA VAL A 12 -16.13 -26.66 -3.21
C VAL A 12 -16.91 -25.87 -2.17
N CYS A 13 -18.18 -25.55 -2.46
CA CYS A 13 -19.11 -24.88 -1.56
C CYS A 13 -19.34 -25.69 -0.27
N ASP A 14 -19.62 -26.98 -0.41
CA ASP A 14 -19.87 -27.88 0.73
C ASP A 14 -18.64 -28.01 1.64
N LYS A 15 -17.46 -28.21 1.04
CA LYS A 15 -16.19 -28.39 1.78
C LYS A 15 -15.55 -27.10 2.25
N ARG A 16 -16.02 -25.94 1.76
CA ARG A 16 -15.43 -24.61 2.01
C ARG A 16 -13.92 -24.56 1.75
N TYR A 17 -13.45 -25.29 0.74
CA TYR A 17 -12.02 -25.44 0.45
C TYR A 17 -11.76 -25.64 -1.05
N GLY A 18 -10.92 -24.76 -1.61
CA GLY A 18 -10.65 -24.62 -3.04
C GLY A 18 -9.32 -23.95 -3.29
N ASP A 19 -8.67 -24.25 -4.42
CA ASP A 19 -7.62 -23.38 -4.97
C ASP A 19 -8.20 -22.37 -5.99
N CYS A 20 -7.37 -21.63 -6.71
CA CYS A 20 -7.82 -20.53 -7.56
C CYS A 20 -8.89 -20.90 -8.59
N LYS A 21 -8.69 -21.99 -9.34
CA LYS A 21 -9.66 -22.47 -10.32
C LYS A 21 -10.94 -23.00 -9.66
N ASP A 22 -10.84 -23.59 -8.47
CA ASP A 22 -12.01 -24.07 -7.72
C ASP A 22 -12.88 -22.90 -7.26
N MET A 23 -12.26 -21.87 -6.69
CA MET A 23 -12.94 -20.66 -6.23
C MET A 23 -13.50 -19.85 -7.39
N ALA A 24 -12.75 -19.72 -8.48
CA ALA A 24 -13.22 -19.08 -9.71
C ALA A 24 -14.42 -19.84 -10.31
N ASN A 25 -14.37 -21.17 -10.36
CA ASN A 25 -15.48 -21.97 -10.86
C ASN A 25 -16.72 -21.86 -9.96
N LEU A 26 -16.54 -21.85 -8.64
CA LEU A 26 -17.64 -21.63 -7.70
C LEU A 26 -18.31 -20.27 -7.93
N LEU A 27 -17.53 -19.19 -7.98
CA LEU A 27 -18.06 -17.84 -8.20
C LEU A 27 -18.75 -17.72 -9.57
N TYR A 28 -18.16 -18.26 -10.64
CA TYR A 28 -18.77 -18.34 -11.96
C TYR A 28 -20.14 -19.02 -11.94
N VAL A 29 -20.28 -20.18 -11.29
CA VAL A 29 -21.56 -20.91 -11.22
C VAL A 29 -22.59 -20.10 -10.43
N MET A 30 -22.20 -19.53 -9.28
CA MET A 30 -23.11 -18.76 -8.42
C MET A 30 -23.66 -17.52 -9.13
N LEU A 31 -22.81 -16.76 -9.83
CA LEU A 31 -23.22 -15.55 -10.53
C LEU A 31 -24.17 -15.84 -11.68
N ASN A 32 -23.83 -16.82 -12.53
CA ASN A 32 -24.71 -17.20 -13.64
C ASN A 32 -26.04 -17.78 -13.14
N HIS A 33 -26.05 -18.47 -11.99
CA HIS A 33 -27.29 -18.98 -11.40
C HIS A 33 -28.27 -17.85 -11.01
N VAL A 34 -27.76 -16.70 -10.59
CA VAL A 34 -28.58 -15.52 -10.26
C VAL A 34 -28.75 -14.54 -11.43
N GLY A 35 -28.37 -14.95 -12.65
CA GLY A 35 -28.55 -14.16 -13.87
C GLY A 35 -27.51 -13.07 -14.11
N ILE A 36 -26.37 -13.10 -13.41
CA ILE A 36 -25.23 -12.21 -13.69
C ILE A 36 -24.30 -12.93 -14.68
N GLU A 37 -24.09 -12.33 -15.85
CA GLU A 37 -23.17 -12.88 -16.86
C GLU A 37 -21.76 -12.94 -16.30
N ALA A 38 -21.23 -14.16 -16.15
CA ALA A 38 -19.89 -14.39 -15.66
C ALA A 38 -19.18 -15.48 -16.45
N HIS A 39 -17.85 -15.41 -16.50
CA HIS A 39 -16.99 -16.23 -17.33
C HIS A 39 -15.78 -16.73 -16.54
N ARG A 40 -15.44 -17.99 -16.76
CA ARG A 40 -14.19 -18.59 -16.27
C ARG A 40 -13.02 -17.99 -17.03
N THR A 41 -12.02 -17.51 -16.30
CA THR A 41 -10.96 -16.68 -16.89
C THR A 41 -9.58 -17.16 -16.46
N TRP A 42 -8.77 -17.59 -17.43
CA TRP A 42 -7.36 -17.89 -17.21
C TRP A 42 -6.51 -16.63 -17.32
N ILE A 43 -5.50 -16.51 -16.46
CA ILE A 43 -4.63 -15.35 -16.44
C ILE A 43 -3.25 -15.70 -15.86
N GLY A 44 -2.22 -15.05 -16.39
CA GLY A 44 -0.89 -15.00 -15.78
C GLY A 44 -0.78 -13.93 -14.71
N THR A 45 -0.02 -14.16 -13.65
CA THR A 45 0.46 -13.10 -12.75
C THR A 45 1.57 -12.29 -13.43
N ARG A 46 1.89 -11.12 -12.86
CA ARG A 46 2.98 -10.25 -13.30
C ARG A 46 4.38 -10.85 -13.10
N ASP A 47 4.50 -11.98 -12.41
CA ASP A 47 5.75 -12.74 -12.32
C ASP A 47 6.02 -13.56 -13.60
N ARG A 48 5.00 -13.76 -14.45
CA ARG A 48 5.16 -14.28 -15.80
C ARG A 48 5.33 -13.13 -16.79
N PRO A 49 6.45 -13.04 -17.52
CA PRO A 49 6.74 -11.93 -18.43
C PRO A 49 6.05 -12.05 -19.81
N TYR A 50 5.22 -13.07 -20.03
CA TYR A 50 4.64 -13.40 -21.33
C TYR A 50 3.20 -12.89 -21.50
N SER A 51 2.82 -12.57 -22.73
CA SER A 51 1.43 -12.34 -23.18
C SER A 51 0.94 -13.52 -24.02
N TYR A 52 -0.37 -13.64 -24.23
CA TYR A 52 -0.92 -14.63 -25.16
C TYR A 52 -0.53 -14.33 -26.61
N VAL A 53 -0.36 -13.05 -26.95
CA VAL A 53 0.09 -12.62 -28.28
C VAL A 53 1.51 -13.09 -28.56
N ASP A 54 2.41 -12.97 -27.59
CA ASP A 54 3.81 -13.33 -27.74
C ASP A 54 4.02 -14.86 -27.66
N VAL A 55 3.29 -15.52 -26.75
CA VAL A 55 3.47 -16.95 -26.44
C VAL A 55 2.09 -17.61 -26.26
N PRO A 56 1.39 -18.01 -27.32
CA PRO A 56 0.03 -18.57 -27.24
C PRO A 56 0.03 -20.02 -26.71
N THR A 57 0.44 -20.21 -25.46
CA THR A 57 0.53 -21.51 -24.79
C THR A 57 -0.02 -21.39 -23.37
N PRO A 58 -0.48 -22.49 -22.74
CA PRO A 58 -0.94 -22.46 -21.34
C PRO A 58 0.13 -22.01 -20.33
N MET A 59 1.41 -21.92 -20.72
CA MET A 59 2.48 -21.44 -19.84
C MET A 59 2.40 -19.95 -19.52
N VAL A 60 1.58 -19.17 -20.23
CA VAL A 60 1.33 -17.77 -19.88
C VAL A 60 0.49 -17.64 -18.62
N ASP A 61 -0.21 -18.71 -18.23
CA ASP A 61 -1.09 -18.74 -17.07
C ASP A 61 -0.47 -19.42 -15.87
N ASN A 62 -0.81 -18.90 -14.69
CA ASN A 62 -0.60 -19.56 -13.39
C ASN A 62 -1.75 -19.28 -12.42
N HIS A 63 -2.81 -18.60 -12.87
CA HIS A 63 -3.93 -18.22 -12.03
C HIS A 63 -5.25 -18.31 -12.79
N MET A 64 -6.35 -18.45 -12.05
CA MET A 64 -7.69 -18.46 -12.62
C MET A 64 -8.63 -17.63 -11.75
N ILE A 65 -9.42 -16.78 -12.41
CA ILE A 65 -10.35 -15.85 -11.78
C ILE A 65 -11.73 -15.93 -12.45
N THR A 66 -12.68 -15.15 -11.95
CA THR A 66 -13.98 -14.94 -12.61
C THR A 66 -14.04 -13.56 -13.22
N THR A 67 -14.48 -13.46 -14.46
CA THR A 67 -14.82 -12.18 -15.09
C THR A 67 -16.33 -12.05 -15.11
N ALA A 68 -16.90 -10.95 -14.62
CA ALA A 68 -18.33 -10.65 -14.75
C ALA A 68 -18.57 -9.46 -15.68
N ILE A 69 -19.70 -9.48 -16.38
CA ILE A 69 -20.19 -8.36 -17.18
C ILE A 69 -21.36 -7.74 -16.44
N ILE A 70 -21.16 -6.53 -15.91
CA ILE A 70 -22.16 -5.80 -15.13
C ILE A 70 -22.30 -4.42 -15.75
N ASP A 71 -23.51 -4.06 -16.17
CA ASP A 71 -23.81 -2.80 -16.88
C ASP A 71 -22.89 -2.57 -18.09
N GLY A 72 -22.58 -3.64 -18.83
CA GLY A 72 -21.68 -3.61 -19.99
C GLY A 72 -20.19 -3.45 -19.64
N LYS A 73 -19.83 -3.41 -18.36
CA LYS A 73 -18.43 -3.30 -17.90
C LYS A 73 -17.87 -4.64 -17.50
N THR A 74 -16.63 -4.89 -17.89
CA THR A 74 -15.86 -6.06 -17.48
C THR A 74 -15.29 -5.86 -16.08
N ILE A 75 -15.68 -6.71 -15.14
CA ILE A 75 -15.19 -6.73 -13.77
C ILE A 75 -14.37 -8.00 -13.54
N PHE A 76 -13.11 -7.85 -13.16
CA PHE A 76 -12.22 -8.96 -12.82
C PHE A 76 -12.31 -9.26 -11.32
N MET A 77 -12.74 -10.47 -10.97
CA MET A 77 -12.98 -10.90 -9.59
C MET A 77 -12.13 -12.11 -9.24
N ASP A 78 -11.25 -11.93 -8.26
CA ASP A 78 -10.38 -12.97 -7.74
C ASP A 78 -10.87 -13.44 -6.37
N ALA A 79 -11.59 -14.56 -6.36
CA ALA A 79 -12.09 -15.14 -5.12
C ALA A 79 -11.00 -15.72 -4.20
N THR A 80 -9.74 -15.74 -4.63
CA THR A 80 -8.59 -16.10 -3.78
C THR A 80 -7.92 -14.91 -3.12
N ASP A 81 -8.23 -13.70 -3.57
CA ASP A 81 -7.77 -12.45 -2.95
C ASP A 81 -8.95 -11.76 -2.25
N SER A 82 -9.44 -12.41 -1.19
CA SER A 82 -10.75 -12.11 -0.57
C SER A 82 -10.85 -10.75 0.11
N ASN A 83 -9.74 -10.02 0.25
CA ASN A 83 -9.72 -8.70 0.88
C ASN A 83 -9.77 -7.56 -0.14
N VAL A 84 -9.54 -7.85 -1.44
CA VAL A 84 -9.58 -6.85 -2.50
C VAL A 84 -11.01 -6.30 -2.66
N PRO A 85 -11.20 -4.97 -2.64
CA PRO A 85 -12.51 -4.37 -2.84
C PRO A 85 -13.14 -4.77 -4.18
N PHE A 86 -14.46 -4.96 -4.18
CA PHE A 86 -15.21 -5.23 -5.40
C PHE A 86 -14.93 -4.16 -6.47
N GLY A 87 -14.67 -4.60 -7.71
CA GLY A 87 -14.34 -3.72 -8.83
C GLY A 87 -12.83 -3.47 -9.01
N MET A 88 -11.99 -3.83 -8.03
CA MET A 88 -10.54 -3.82 -8.18
C MET A 88 -10.02 -5.23 -8.52
N PRO A 89 -9.12 -5.38 -9.50
CA PRO A 89 -8.41 -6.64 -9.72
C PRO A 89 -7.33 -6.85 -8.65
N SER A 90 -6.88 -8.07 -8.41
CA SER A 90 -5.70 -8.34 -7.58
C SER A 90 -4.47 -7.60 -8.11
N ALA A 91 -3.62 -7.09 -7.22
CA ALA A 91 -2.49 -6.24 -7.64
C ALA A 91 -1.56 -6.95 -8.64
N PHE A 92 -1.37 -8.26 -8.46
CA PHE A 92 -0.45 -9.09 -9.23
C PHE A 92 -0.97 -9.52 -10.60
N ILE A 93 -2.22 -9.24 -10.98
CA ILE A 93 -2.77 -9.52 -12.32
C ILE A 93 -2.93 -8.27 -13.19
N GLN A 94 -2.68 -7.08 -12.67
CA GLN A 94 -2.75 -5.84 -13.45
C GLN A 94 -1.84 -5.89 -14.68
N THR A 95 -2.26 -5.29 -15.80
CA THR A 95 -1.59 -5.29 -17.11
C THR A 95 -1.53 -6.63 -17.85
N LYS A 96 -1.96 -7.72 -17.22
CA LYS A 96 -1.97 -9.06 -17.81
C LYS A 96 -3.19 -9.24 -18.70
N GLU A 97 -3.10 -10.17 -19.64
CA GLU A 97 -4.20 -10.53 -20.52
C GLU A 97 -5.01 -11.64 -19.87
N ALA A 98 -6.31 -11.39 -19.72
CA ALA A 98 -7.29 -12.33 -19.24
C ALA A 98 -7.89 -13.08 -20.43
N LEU A 99 -7.73 -14.40 -20.48
CA LEU A 99 -8.43 -15.26 -21.43
C LEU A 99 -9.80 -15.61 -20.86
N VAL A 100 -10.80 -14.88 -21.33
CA VAL A 100 -12.19 -15.02 -20.94
C VAL A 100 -12.85 -16.05 -21.85
N GLY A 101 -13.15 -17.24 -21.31
CA GLY A 101 -13.82 -18.29 -22.06
C GLY A 101 -15.31 -17.98 -22.22
N ILE A 102 -15.75 -17.71 -23.44
CA ILE A 102 -17.15 -17.35 -23.76
C ILE A 102 -17.98 -18.62 -23.93
N ASP A 103 -17.48 -19.57 -24.72
CA ASP A 103 -18.08 -20.88 -24.91
C ASP A 103 -16.99 -21.92 -25.29
N LYS A 104 -17.40 -23.06 -25.85
CA LYS A 104 -16.48 -24.15 -26.20
C LYS A 104 -15.50 -23.79 -27.34
N ASP A 105 -15.87 -22.88 -28.22
CA ASP A 105 -15.11 -22.52 -29.42
C ASP A 105 -14.64 -21.06 -29.41
N ASN A 106 -15.22 -20.21 -28.54
CA ASN A 106 -14.95 -18.77 -28.52
C ASN A 106 -14.34 -18.28 -27.21
N TYR A 107 -13.42 -17.32 -27.31
CA TYR A 107 -12.81 -16.62 -26.19
C TYR A 107 -12.57 -15.14 -26.51
N LYS A 108 -12.32 -14.34 -25.47
CA LYS A 108 -11.83 -12.96 -25.60
C LYS A 108 -10.55 -12.80 -24.78
N LEU A 109 -9.58 -12.06 -25.32
CA LEU A 109 -8.44 -11.57 -24.56
C LEU A 109 -8.74 -10.14 -24.12
N ILE A 110 -8.75 -9.91 -22.81
CA ILE A 110 -9.01 -8.59 -22.24
C ILE A 110 -7.83 -8.22 -21.35
N LYS A 111 -7.22 -7.06 -21.59
CA LYS A 111 -6.13 -6.58 -20.75
C LYS A 111 -6.68 -6.03 -19.43
N VAL A 112 -6.18 -6.53 -18.31
CA VAL A 112 -6.55 -6.03 -16.99
C VAL A 112 -5.98 -4.62 -16.81
N PRO A 113 -6.82 -3.62 -16.47
CA PRO A 113 -6.36 -2.25 -16.31
C PRO A 113 -5.45 -2.11 -15.09
N VAL A 114 -4.61 -1.08 -15.12
CA VAL A 114 -3.90 -0.62 -13.91
C VAL A 114 -4.89 0.15 -13.05
N GLN A 115 -4.94 -0.17 -11.76
CA GLN A 115 -5.69 0.63 -10.82
C GLN A 115 -4.98 1.98 -10.60
N PRO A 116 -5.70 3.09 -10.75
CA PRO A 116 -5.13 4.42 -10.54
C PRO A 116 -4.80 4.66 -9.06
N ALA A 117 -3.85 5.56 -8.82
CA ALA A 117 -3.34 5.83 -7.46
C ALA A 117 -4.39 6.46 -6.54
N ASP A 118 -5.39 7.15 -7.10
CA ASP A 118 -6.52 7.72 -6.35
C ASP A 118 -7.47 6.66 -5.75
N LYS A 119 -7.36 5.40 -6.17
CA LYS A 119 -7.99 4.25 -5.51
C LYS A 119 -7.11 3.58 -4.45
N ASN A 120 -5.85 4.01 -4.35
CA ASN A 120 -4.82 3.45 -3.49
C ASN A 120 -4.24 4.58 -2.62
N VAL A 121 -5.11 5.25 -1.88
CA VAL A 121 -4.77 6.40 -1.05
C VAL A 121 -4.68 5.98 0.40
N THR A 122 -3.61 6.44 1.06
CA THR A 122 -3.46 6.35 2.50
C THR A 122 -3.32 7.74 3.09
N ASN A 123 -4.24 8.11 3.99
CA ASN A 123 -4.19 9.37 4.71
C ASN A 123 -3.69 9.12 6.14
N ILE A 124 -2.72 9.92 6.59
CA ILE A 124 -2.15 9.84 7.93
C ILE A 124 -2.26 11.21 8.58
N THR A 125 -2.87 11.25 9.75
CA THR A 125 -2.93 12.45 10.58
C THR A 125 -2.29 12.18 11.92
N SER A 126 -1.28 12.99 12.28
CA SER A 126 -0.52 12.80 13.52
C SER A 126 -0.50 14.11 14.31
N THR A 127 -0.79 14.05 15.61
CA THR A 127 -0.60 15.17 16.55
C THR A 127 0.55 14.86 17.48
N ILE A 128 1.56 15.71 17.50
CA ILE A 128 2.84 15.52 18.20
C ILE A 128 2.97 16.54 19.32
N THR A 129 3.29 16.03 20.51
CA THR A 129 3.70 16.83 21.67
C THR A 129 5.03 16.31 22.24
N LEU A 130 5.70 17.10 23.08
CA LEU A 130 6.95 16.70 23.71
C LEU A 130 6.88 16.83 25.23
N ASP A 131 7.41 15.81 25.90
CA ASP A 131 7.74 15.85 27.32
C ASP A 131 9.24 15.56 27.49
N GLY A 132 10.02 16.59 27.86
CA GLY A 132 11.48 16.49 27.86
C GLY A 132 12.04 16.13 26.47
N ASN A 133 12.61 14.93 26.34
CA ASN A 133 13.11 14.38 25.06
C ASN A 133 12.20 13.28 24.48
N VAL A 134 11.11 12.96 25.18
CA VAL A 134 10.12 11.96 24.77
C VAL A 134 9.11 12.64 23.85
N MET A 135 8.84 11.98 22.71
CA MET A 135 7.82 12.41 21.77
C MET A 135 6.55 11.58 21.97
N ASN A 136 5.43 12.27 22.19
CA ASN A 136 4.11 11.64 22.24
C ASN A 136 3.36 11.95 20.95
N VAL A 137 2.80 10.94 20.31
CA VAL A 137 2.08 11.07 19.04
C VAL A 137 0.71 10.44 19.17
N LYS A 138 -0.34 11.15 18.79
CA LYS A 138 -1.65 10.54 18.49
C LYS A 138 -1.77 10.40 17.00
N GLU A 139 -1.93 9.19 16.49
CA GLU A 139 -1.96 8.94 15.05
C GLU A 139 -3.21 8.19 14.62
N GLN A 140 -3.78 8.67 13.51
CA GLN A 140 -4.84 8.01 12.79
C GLN A 140 -4.37 7.75 11.36
N ARG A 141 -4.56 6.52 10.87
CA ARG A 141 -4.31 6.11 9.49
C ARG A 141 -5.61 5.62 8.85
N GLU A 142 -5.90 6.15 7.68
CA GLU A 142 -6.97 5.67 6.80
C GLU A 142 -6.31 4.96 5.62
N LEU A 143 -6.48 3.63 5.55
CA LEU A 143 -5.90 2.80 4.49
C LEU A 143 -6.98 2.45 3.46
N SER A 144 -6.70 2.70 2.18
CA SER A 144 -7.55 2.28 1.06
C SER A 144 -6.77 1.46 0.03
N GLY A 145 -7.49 0.80 -0.88
CA GLY A 145 -6.90 0.04 -1.97
C GLY A 145 -6.00 -1.10 -1.47
N TYR A 146 -4.88 -1.30 -2.14
CA TYR A 146 -4.01 -2.45 -1.86
C TYR A 146 -3.25 -2.38 -0.52
N GLU A 147 -2.94 -1.19 0.01
CA GLU A 147 -2.26 -1.11 1.32
C GLU A 147 -3.17 -1.59 2.46
N LYS A 148 -4.49 -1.34 2.34
CA LYS A 148 -5.49 -1.93 3.24
C LYS A 148 -5.50 -3.45 3.11
N VAL A 149 -5.51 -3.98 1.87
CA VAL A 149 -5.51 -5.42 1.59
C VAL A 149 -4.29 -6.08 2.23
N ASP A 150 -3.10 -5.53 1.99
CA ASP A 150 -1.83 -6.02 2.54
C ASP A 150 -1.84 -5.99 4.07
N PHE A 151 -2.30 -4.89 4.68
CA PHE A 151 -2.42 -4.81 6.13
C PHE A 151 -3.37 -5.87 6.70
N MET A 152 -4.55 -6.05 6.09
CA MET A 152 -5.54 -7.04 6.55
C MET A 152 -5.01 -8.47 6.44
N ILE A 153 -4.35 -8.80 5.33
CA ILE A 153 -3.68 -10.10 5.13
C ILE A 153 -2.60 -10.30 6.21
N ASP A 154 -1.70 -9.33 6.38
CA ASP A 154 -0.59 -9.44 7.32
C ASP A 154 -1.09 -9.52 8.77
N TYR A 155 -2.10 -8.73 9.11
CA TYR A 155 -2.71 -8.79 10.43
C TYR A 155 -3.42 -10.13 10.70
N THR A 156 -4.04 -10.73 9.68
CA THR A 156 -4.75 -12.01 9.82
C THR A 156 -3.79 -13.19 9.90
N TYR A 157 -2.73 -13.20 9.08
CA TYR A 157 -1.88 -14.38 8.88
C TYR A 157 -0.47 -14.26 9.47
N LYS A 158 0.07 -13.05 9.66
CA LYS A 158 1.44 -12.80 10.17
C LYS A 158 1.50 -12.25 11.59
N LYS A 159 0.38 -11.74 12.12
CA LYS A 159 0.27 -11.39 13.54
C LYS A 159 0.48 -12.64 14.41
N ASP A 160 -0.18 -13.75 14.07
CA ASP A 160 -0.07 -15.02 14.79
C ASP A 160 -0.24 -14.82 16.31
N THR A 161 0.78 -15.13 17.10
CA THR A 161 0.79 -15.02 18.57
C THR A 161 1.28 -13.67 19.10
N LYS A 162 1.68 -12.75 18.22
CA LYS A 162 2.20 -11.43 18.59
C LYS A 162 1.10 -10.55 19.19
N THR A 163 1.50 -9.70 20.13
CA THR A 163 0.69 -8.58 20.57
C THR A 163 0.45 -7.58 19.42
N ASP A 164 -0.57 -6.73 19.54
CA ASP A 164 -0.79 -5.67 18.55
C ASP A 164 0.41 -4.73 18.47
N GLU A 165 1.04 -4.41 19.59
CA GLU A 165 2.26 -3.59 19.63
C GLU A 165 3.41 -4.22 18.84
N GLU A 166 3.72 -5.49 19.07
CA GLU A 166 4.80 -6.19 18.34
C GLU A 166 4.50 -6.27 16.84
N PHE A 167 3.25 -6.51 16.47
CA PHE A 167 2.85 -6.51 15.07
C PHE A 167 3.04 -5.13 14.42
N LEU A 168 2.56 -4.07 15.07
CA LEU A 168 2.67 -2.69 14.55
C LEU A 168 4.12 -2.21 14.49
N ASN A 169 4.94 -2.53 15.50
CA ASN A 169 6.37 -2.22 15.49
C ASN A 169 7.09 -2.83 14.29
N ASN A 170 6.78 -4.09 13.94
CA ASN A 170 7.38 -4.77 12.79
C ASN A 170 6.81 -4.29 11.45
N THR A 171 5.55 -3.85 11.42
CA THR A 171 4.84 -3.54 10.17
C THR A 171 5.03 -2.08 9.75
N LEU A 172 4.96 -1.14 10.71
CA LEU A 172 4.99 0.30 10.43
C LEU A 172 6.36 0.92 10.67
N GLU A 173 7.20 0.33 11.55
CA GLU A 173 8.56 0.80 11.86
C GLU A 173 8.66 2.31 12.17
N LEU A 174 7.68 2.88 12.88
CA LEU A 174 7.62 4.32 13.14
C LEU A 174 8.63 4.78 14.20
N GLY A 175 9.24 5.94 13.96
CA GLY A 175 10.11 6.60 14.93
C GLY A 175 11.50 5.96 15.04
N ASN A 176 11.78 5.34 16.19
CA ASN A 176 13.06 4.67 16.47
C ASN A 176 12.82 3.32 17.18
N ASN A 177 13.90 2.64 17.59
CA ASN A 177 13.81 1.35 18.27
C ASN A 177 13.30 1.41 19.73
N LYS A 178 12.86 2.59 20.18
CA LYS A 178 12.23 2.84 21.48
C LYS A 178 10.79 3.36 21.35
N THR A 179 10.16 3.13 20.20
CA THR A 179 8.74 3.41 20.00
C THR A 179 7.89 2.37 20.73
N ASN A 180 6.92 2.83 21.51
CA ASN A 180 5.90 2.01 22.13
C ASN A 180 4.52 2.42 21.60
N TYR A 181 3.65 1.43 21.36
CA TYR A 181 2.28 1.63 20.87
C TYR A 181 1.28 1.36 22.00
N THR A 182 0.33 2.27 22.17
CA THR A 182 -0.80 2.10 23.09
C THR A 182 -2.12 2.49 22.42
N ASN A 183 -3.25 2.15 23.05
CA ASN A 183 -4.59 2.53 22.59
C ASN A 183 -4.90 2.13 21.14
N PHE A 184 -4.35 1.01 20.67
CA PHE A 184 -4.58 0.54 19.32
C PHE A 184 -6.04 0.14 19.10
N THR A 185 -6.66 0.73 18.08
CA THR A 185 -7.99 0.35 17.59
C THR A 185 -7.96 0.23 16.08
N LYS A 186 -8.80 -0.67 15.56
CA LYS A 186 -9.05 -0.84 14.14
C LYS A 186 -10.56 -0.83 13.90
N THR A 187 -11.03 -0.01 12.96
CA THR A 187 -12.44 -0.01 12.54
C THR A 187 -12.53 -0.33 11.06
N HIS A 188 -13.65 -0.94 10.67
CA HIS A 188 -13.89 -1.40 9.28
C HIS A 188 -12.92 -2.49 8.80
N PHE A 189 -12.30 -3.24 9.73
CA PHE A 189 -11.39 -4.34 9.40
C PHE A 189 -12.08 -5.44 8.58
N ASP A 190 -13.34 -5.76 8.86
CA ASP A 190 -14.08 -6.81 8.13
C ASP A 190 -14.91 -6.26 6.95
N ASN A 191 -14.68 -5.00 6.54
CA ASN A 191 -15.42 -4.36 5.46
C ASN A 191 -14.48 -4.09 4.29
N GLN A 192 -14.78 -4.62 3.10
CA GLN A 192 -13.94 -4.46 1.92
C GLN A 192 -14.12 -3.10 1.24
N SER A 193 -15.29 -2.48 1.32
CA SER A 193 -15.67 -1.29 0.55
C SER A 193 -15.38 0.03 1.24
N THR A 194 -15.20 0.04 2.56
CA THR A 194 -14.87 1.26 3.33
C THR A 194 -13.39 1.28 3.69
N PRO A 195 -12.71 2.44 3.72
CA PRO A 195 -11.33 2.53 4.20
C PRO A 195 -11.15 1.92 5.60
N LEU A 196 -10.02 1.28 5.83
CA LEU A 196 -9.64 0.74 7.14
C LEU A 196 -9.07 1.87 7.99
N MET A 197 -9.65 2.11 9.17
CA MET A 197 -9.13 3.11 10.09
C MET A 197 -8.31 2.42 11.18
N LEU A 198 -7.08 2.89 11.37
CA LEU A 198 -6.20 2.51 12.47
C LEU A 198 -6.00 3.73 13.35
N ASN A 199 -6.18 3.61 14.66
CA ASN A 199 -5.84 4.66 15.62
C ASN A 199 -4.95 4.08 16.70
N TYR A 200 -3.94 4.83 17.12
CA TYR A 200 -3.05 4.45 18.21
C TYR A 200 -2.28 5.68 18.72
N ASP A 201 -1.78 5.55 19.94
CA ASP A 201 -0.87 6.52 20.54
C ASP A 201 0.55 5.94 20.54
N LEU A 202 1.54 6.77 20.23
CA LEU A 202 2.96 6.44 20.27
C LEU A 202 3.65 7.23 21.39
N THR A 203 4.53 6.54 22.11
CA THR A 203 5.57 7.17 22.91
C THR A 203 6.91 6.79 22.32
N ILE A 204 7.71 7.78 21.92
CA ILE A 204 9.03 7.57 21.31
C ILE A 204 10.09 8.19 22.20
N ASP A 205 10.78 7.35 22.98
CA ASP A 205 11.83 7.80 23.88
C ASP A 205 13.07 8.26 23.11
N SER A 206 13.77 9.25 23.67
CA SER A 206 15.05 9.78 23.17
C SER A 206 14.97 10.26 21.71
N TYR A 207 13.79 10.71 21.28
CA TYR A 207 13.55 11.12 19.90
C TYR A 207 13.93 12.57 19.65
N ALA A 208 13.55 13.48 20.55
CA ALA A 208 14.08 14.83 20.55
C ALA A 208 15.49 14.84 21.16
N LYS A 209 16.37 15.66 20.59
CA LYS A 209 17.76 15.80 21.06
C LYS A 209 18.01 17.21 21.56
N THR A 210 18.54 17.33 22.77
CA THR A 210 18.95 18.63 23.31
C THR A 210 20.48 18.74 23.21
N ILE A 211 20.97 19.80 22.55
CA ILE A 211 22.40 20.10 22.40
C ILE A 211 22.61 21.57 22.80
N GLY A 212 23.27 21.81 23.93
CA GLY A 212 23.33 23.13 24.54
C GLY A 212 21.93 23.62 24.89
N THR A 213 21.56 24.81 24.41
CA THR A 213 20.23 25.41 24.61
C THR A 213 19.21 25.04 23.52
N LYS A 214 19.64 24.30 22.49
CA LYS A 214 18.81 23.97 21.32
C LYS A 214 18.20 22.58 21.44
N LYS A 215 16.93 22.47 21.11
CA LYS A 215 16.21 21.19 21.01
C LYS A 215 15.86 20.89 19.56
N TYR A 216 16.23 19.71 19.08
CA TYR A 216 16.06 19.25 17.71
C TYR A 216 14.97 18.18 17.66
N ILE A 217 13.98 18.38 16.78
CA ILE A 217 12.84 17.47 16.62
C ILE A 217 12.64 17.18 15.13
N ASN A 218 12.56 15.91 14.76
CA ASN A 218 12.22 15.47 13.41
C ASN A 218 10.72 15.15 13.37
N LEU A 219 9.95 15.65 12.39
CA LEU A 219 8.52 15.31 12.30
C LEU A 219 8.29 14.04 11.46
N ASP A 220 9.29 13.61 10.69
CA ASP A 220 9.23 12.42 9.84
C ASP A 220 9.48 11.11 10.62
N ILE A 221 8.51 10.72 11.44
CA ILE A 221 8.48 9.43 12.14
C ILE A 221 8.20 8.26 11.21
N ASP A 222 7.39 8.48 10.16
CA ASP A 222 7.17 7.52 9.07
C ASP A 222 8.09 7.85 7.90
N ARG A 223 9.01 6.93 7.61
CA ARG A 223 10.06 7.06 6.59
C ARG A 223 9.86 6.07 5.46
N VAL A 224 8.63 5.98 4.95
CA VAL A 224 8.28 5.19 3.77
C VAL A 224 9.29 5.42 2.63
N LEU A 225 9.58 4.37 1.86
CA LEU A 225 10.59 4.37 0.79
C LEU A 225 12.06 4.60 1.21
N SER A 226 12.38 4.84 2.48
CA SER A 226 13.77 5.12 2.90
C SER A 226 14.76 3.99 2.60
N LYS A 227 14.28 2.74 2.55
CA LYS A 227 15.05 1.54 2.19
C LYS A 227 14.90 1.14 0.71
N SER A 228 14.30 1.99 -0.14
CA SER A 228 13.94 1.64 -1.52
C SER A 228 14.99 1.94 -2.59
N LYS A 229 16.20 2.36 -2.20
CA LYS A 229 17.31 2.59 -3.12
C LYS A 229 17.65 1.29 -3.87
N ILE A 230 17.92 1.41 -5.15
CA ILE A 230 18.32 0.30 -6.03
C ILE A 230 19.84 0.24 -6.06
N ASP A 231 20.40 -0.94 -5.84
CA ASP A 231 21.79 -1.23 -6.16
C ASP A 231 21.92 -1.43 -7.68
N ILE A 232 22.42 -0.41 -8.37
CA ILE A 232 22.48 -0.36 -9.84
C ILE A 232 23.50 -1.36 -10.39
N ASP A 233 24.55 -1.66 -9.63
CA ASP A 233 25.62 -2.56 -10.07
C ASP A 233 25.15 -4.01 -10.14
N THR A 234 24.24 -4.40 -9.22
CA THR A 234 23.72 -5.77 -9.14
C THR A 234 22.36 -5.95 -9.78
N LYS A 235 21.53 -4.90 -9.87
CA LYS A 235 20.17 -4.99 -10.44
C LYS A 235 20.18 -4.94 -11.96
N LYS A 236 20.08 -6.10 -12.60
CA LYS A 236 20.13 -6.23 -14.08
C LYS A 236 18.80 -6.01 -14.81
N TYR A 237 17.67 -6.10 -14.12
CA TYR A 237 16.32 -6.03 -14.68
C TYR A 237 15.46 -5.04 -13.91
N ASP A 238 14.38 -4.57 -14.54
CA ASP A 238 13.37 -3.68 -13.95
C ASP A 238 13.01 -4.07 -12.50
N LYS A 239 12.79 -3.06 -11.66
CA LYS A 239 12.27 -3.25 -10.30
C LYS A 239 10.75 -3.25 -10.35
N LYS A 240 10.12 -4.34 -9.93
CA LYS A 240 8.66 -4.44 -9.75
C LYS A 240 8.19 -3.48 -8.67
N ILE A 241 7.04 -2.84 -8.93
CA ILE A 241 6.19 -2.16 -7.95
C ILE A 241 4.80 -2.79 -8.07
N ASP A 242 4.22 -3.24 -6.96
CA ASP A 242 3.03 -4.09 -7.00
C ASP A 242 1.78 -3.33 -7.43
N HIS A 243 1.64 -2.07 -7.01
CA HIS A 243 0.53 -1.20 -7.38
C HIS A 243 0.95 0.27 -7.36
N THR A 244 0.13 1.12 -7.99
CA THR A 244 0.24 2.58 -7.84
C THR A 244 -0.35 3.01 -6.50
N TYR A 245 0.09 4.13 -5.93
CA TYR A 245 -0.45 4.65 -4.66
C TYR A 245 -0.13 6.13 -4.43
N SER A 246 -0.90 6.75 -3.54
CA SER A 246 -0.62 8.05 -2.93
C SER A 246 -0.67 7.95 -1.41
N LYS A 247 0.24 8.65 -0.73
CA LYS A 247 0.28 8.76 0.73
C LYS A 247 0.29 10.23 1.12
N ASN A 248 -0.69 10.63 1.90
CA ASN A 248 -0.86 12.01 2.34
C ASN A 248 -0.71 12.06 3.86
N TYR A 249 0.19 12.90 4.34
CA TYR A 249 0.50 13.06 5.76
C TYR A 249 0.21 14.49 6.18
N ILE A 250 -0.51 14.64 7.29
CA ILE A 250 -0.67 15.91 7.99
C ILE A 250 -0.18 15.71 9.42
N THR A 251 0.93 16.34 9.75
CA THR A 251 1.55 16.24 11.07
C THR A 251 1.52 17.60 11.76
N THR A 252 0.78 17.66 12.86
CA THR A 252 0.66 18.85 13.71
C THR A 252 1.60 18.70 14.89
N PHE A 253 2.51 19.65 15.07
CA PHE A 253 3.44 19.70 16.19
C PHE A 253 3.14 20.91 17.08
N GLU A 254 2.89 20.65 18.36
CA GLU A 254 2.70 21.68 19.38
C GLU A 254 4.04 22.07 20.00
N ILE A 255 4.46 23.31 19.79
CA ILE A 255 5.68 23.85 20.40
C ILE A 255 5.47 23.91 21.94
N PRO A 256 6.34 23.27 22.74
CA PRO A 256 6.21 23.27 24.19
C PRO A 256 6.24 24.69 24.77
N LYS A 257 5.49 24.92 25.86
CA LYS A 257 5.49 26.21 26.56
C LYS A 257 6.91 26.64 26.93
N GLY A 258 7.20 27.94 26.71
CA GLY A 258 8.51 28.51 26.99
C GLY A 258 9.56 28.28 25.90
N TYR A 259 9.20 27.66 24.77
CA TYR A 259 10.06 27.54 23.60
C TYR A 259 9.51 28.35 22.42
N LYS A 260 10.40 28.68 21.48
CA LYS A 260 10.10 29.17 20.14
C LYS A 260 10.85 28.35 19.09
N ALA A 261 10.29 28.23 17.90
CA ALA A 261 11.01 27.66 16.77
C ALA A 261 11.98 28.69 16.18
N THR A 262 13.28 28.37 16.18
CA THR A 262 14.33 29.21 15.57
C THR A 262 14.73 28.74 14.18
N TYR A 263 14.35 27.52 13.82
CA TYR A 263 14.49 26.99 12.47
C TYR A 263 13.37 26.00 12.17
N ILE A 264 12.75 26.18 11.02
CA ILE A 264 11.82 25.24 10.39
C ILE A 264 12.43 24.88 9.03
N PRO A 265 12.45 23.61 8.61
CA PRO A 265 13.00 23.25 7.31
C PRO A 265 12.28 23.94 6.15
N ASP A 266 13.03 24.31 5.12
CA ASP A 266 12.45 24.79 3.86
C ASP A 266 11.61 23.72 3.17
N ASP A 267 10.62 24.16 2.40
CA ASP A 267 9.83 23.29 1.53
C ASP A 267 10.72 22.57 0.52
N VAL A 268 10.41 21.30 0.27
CA VAL A 268 11.18 20.46 -0.64
C VAL A 268 10.25 19.58 -1.45
N SER A 269 10.57 19.40 -2.74
CA SER A 269 9.83 18.51 -3.63
C SER A 269 10.75 17.83 -4.63
N PHE A 270 10.27 16.72 -5.14
CA PHE A 270 10.80 16.03 -6.32
C PHE A 270 9.59 15.53 -7.09
N ASP A 271 9.52 15.80 -8.38
CA ASP A 271 8.31 15.50 -9.17
C ASP A 271 8.67 14.99 -10.56
N ASN A 272 7.99 13.92 -10.98
CA ASN A 272 7.96 13.45 -12.37
C ASN A 272 6.68 12.62 -12.59
N PRO A 273 6.31 12.26 -13.83
CA PRO A 273 5.04 11.57 -14.09
C PRO A 273 4.83 10.24 -13.33
N ASN A 274 5.89 9.55 -12.92
CA ASN A 274 5.84 8.21 -12.33
C ASN A 274 5.99 8.19 -10.81
N TYR A 275 6.65 9.17 -10.19
CA TYR A 275 6.85 9.23 -8.75
C TYR A 275 7.29 10.62 -8.30
N GLY A 276 6.92 10.97 -7.08
CA GLY A 276 7.29 12.25 -6.50
C GLY A 276 6.94 12.37 -5.04
N PHE A 277 7.42 13.45 -4.45
CA PHE A 277 7.04 13.86 -3.10
C PHE A 277 7.03 15.38 -2.99
N LYS A 278 6.25 15.89 -2.03
CA LYS A 278 6.29 17.27 -1.59
C LYS A 278 6.19 17.31 -0.08
N ILE A 279 7.10 18.02 0.58
CA ILE A 279 7.05 18.27 2.03
C ILE A 279 7.07 19.77 2.23
N THR A 280 6.08 20.29 2.95
CA THR A 280 5.96 21.71 3.28
C THR A 280 5.69 21.92 4.75
N TYR A 281 6.11 23.06 5.28
CA TYR A 281 5.88 23.43 6.68
C TYR A 281 5.17 24.78 6.78
N THR A 282 4.17 24.86 7.65
CA THR A 282 3.52 26.12 8.01
C THR A 282 3.53 26.29 9.52
N GLN A 283 3.85 27.49 10.00
CA GLN A 283 3.73 27.82 11.42
C GLN A 283 2.57 28.78 11.62
N LYS A 284 1.70 28.46 12.58
CA LYS A 284 0.68 29.36 13.09
C LYS A 284 0.76 29.35 14.61
N ASP A 285 1.04 30.49 15.21
CA ASP A 285 1.25 30.65 16.65
C ASP A 285 2.29 29.64 17.19
N ASN A 286 1.90 28.82 18.17
CA ASN A 286 2.73 27.77 18.77
C ASN A 286 2.55 26.39 18.10
N THR A 287 2.05 26.35 16.87
CA THR A 287 1.80 25.11 16.13
C THR A 287 2.54 25.13 14.81
N ILE A 288 3.23 24.04 14.50
CA ILE A 288 3.84 23.79 13.20
C ILE A 288 3.10 22.64 12.53
N ILE A 289 2.64 22.83 11.30
CA ILE A 289 1.96 21.81 10.50
C ILE A 289 2.88 21.43 9.35
N GLN A 290 3.28 20.16 9.30
CA GLN A 290 3.93 19.55 8.15
C GLN A 290 2.87 18.89 7.27
N HIS A 291 2.87 19.24 5.98
CA HIS A 291 2.20 18.45 4.95
C HIS A 291 3.26 17.65 4.20
N LYS A 292 3.02 16.35 4.01
CA LYS A 292 3.88 15.48 3.21
C LYS A 292 3.02 14.63 2.29
N ASP A 293 3.23 14.78 0.99
CA ASP A 293 2.58 14.00 -0.05
C ASP A 293 3.63 13.15 -0.76
N ILE A 294 3.33 11.89 -1.02
CA ILE A 294 4.19 10.95 -1.74
C ILE A 294 3.33 10.16 -2.71
N TYR A 295 3.76 10.02 -3.96
CA TYR A 295 3.06 9.18 -4.92
C TYR A 295 4.01 8.29 -5.72
N VAL A 296 3.49 7.15 -6.14
CA VAL A 296 4.10 6.25 -7.11
C VAL A 296 3.03 5.83 -8.11
N ASN A 297 3.11 6.33 -9.34
CA ASN A 297 2.16 6.14 -10.43
C ASN A 297 2.65 5.12 -11.48
N THR A 298 3.61 4.26 -11.11
CA THR A 298 4.12 3.19 -11.97
C THR A 298 4.13 1.83 -11.28
N LEU A 299 3.95 0.78 -12.06
CA LEU A 299 4.06 -0.61 -11.63
C LEU A 299 5.49 -1.16 -11.76
N ARG A 300 6.44 -0.38 -12.28
CA ARG A 300 7.85 -0.74 -12.33
C ARG A 300 8.75 0.47 -12.47
N VAL A 301 9.95 0.36 -11.92
CA VAL A 301 11.06 1.23 -12.29
C VAL A 301 11.83 0.53 -13.40
N LYS A 302 11.90 1.12 -14.59
CA LYS A 302 12.73 0.56 -15.67
C LYS A 302 14.21 0.71 -15.31
N LYS A 303 15.05 -0.17 -15.83
CA LYS A 303 16.50 -0.08 -15.63
C LYS A 303 17.06 1.31 -15.96
N ASP A 304 16.64 1.90 -17.08
CA ASP A 304 17.09 3.22 -17.52
C ASP A 304 16.66 4.35 -16.58
N ASP A 305 15.66 4.12 -15.73
CA ASP A 305 15.14 5.07 -14.75
C ASP A 305 15.77 4.89 -13.35
N PHE A 306 16.72 3.95 -13.16
CA PHE A 306 17.27 3.64 -11.83
C PHE A 306 18.02 4.80 -11.19
N GLU A 307 18.73 5.60 -11.97
CA GLU A 307 19.42 6.78 -11.45
C GLU A 307 18.40 7.82 -10.94
N SER A 308 17.39 8.14 -11.76
CA SER A 308 16.30 9.05 -11.38
C SER A 308 15.53 8.54 -10.14
N TRP A 309 15.27 7.23 -10.05
CA TRP A 309 14.64 6.64 -8.87
C TRP A 309 15.55 6.79 -7.64
N ASN A 310 16.84 6.51 -7.76
CA ASN A 310 17.78 6.67 -6.66
C ASN A 310 17.94 8.12 -6.22
N ASP A 311 17.86 9.08 -7.14
CA ASP A 311 17.84 10.50 -6.82
C ASP A 311 16.56 10.91 -6.10
N PHE A 312 15.39 10.41 -6.51
CA PHE A 312 14.14 10.55 -5.76
C PHE A 312 14.28 10.02 -4.32
N ILE A 313 14.76 8.78 -4.16
CA ILE A 313 14.98 8.16 -2.83
C ILE A 313 16.00 8.96 -2.01
N LYS A 314 17.08 9.45 -2.62
CA LYS A 314 18.10 10.27 -1.95
C LYS A 314 17.52 11.61 -1.48
N ASN A 315 16.70 12.27 -2.29
CA ASN A 315 16.08 13.55 -1.93
C ASN A 315 15.08 13.38 -0.78
N ILE A 316 14.19 12.39 -0.84
CA ILE A 316 13.21 12.17 0.23
C ILE A 316 13.88 11.72 1.54
N THR A 317 14.89 10.86 1.47
CA THR A 317 15.65 10.43 2.67
C THR A 317 16.49 11.56 3.28
N LYS A 318 16.94 12.53 2.47
CA LYS A 318 17.57 13.76 2.98
C LYS A 318 16.55 14.66 3.67
N ALA A 319 15.35 14.78 3.12
CA ALA A 319 14.25 15.53 3.73
C ALA A 319 13.85 14.94 5.10
N TYR A 320 13.71 13.61 5.20
CA TYR A 320 13.41 12.91 6.47
C TYR A 320 14.44 13.11 7.57
N LYS A 321 15.64 13.62 7.28
CA LYS A 321 16.68 13.90 8.28
C LYS A 321 16.62 15.33 8.81
N LYS A 322 15.73 16.17 8.28
CA LYS A 322 15.61 17.57 8.70
C LYS A 322 14.88 17.68 10.04
N SER A 323 15.39 18.52 10.92
CA SER A 323 14.80 18.78 12.23
C SER A 323 14.38 20.23 12.35
N ILE A 324 13.26 20.45 13.02
CA ILE A 324 12.91 21.73 13.61
C ILE A 324 13.85 21.97 14.79
N ILE A 325 14.29 23.22 14.96
CA ILE A 325 15.11 23.64 16.09
C ILE A 325 14.27 24.55 16.97
N LEU A 326 14.17 24.21 18.24
CA LEU A 326 13.55 25.02 19.27
C LEU A 326 14.61 25.59 20.22
N GLU A 327 14.38 26.80 20.70
CA GLU A 327 15.16 27.44 21.76
C GLU A 327 14.21 27.95 22.84
N GLN A 328 14.67 27.94 24.11
CA GLN A 328 13.90 28.57 25.19
C GLN A 328 13.82 30.08 24.95
N ASN A 329 12.67 30.65 25.30
CA ASN A 329 12.41 32.09 25.18
C ASN A 329 13.30 32.94 26.06
#